data_AF-S8E6F7-F1
#
_entry.id   AF-S8E6F7-F1
#
_cell.length_a   1.000
_cell.length_b   1.000
_cell.length_c   1.000
_cell.angle_alpha   90.00
_cell.angle_beta   90.00
_cell.angle_gamma   90.00
#
_symmetry.space_group_name_H-M   'P 1'
#
loop_
_entity.id
_entity.type
_entity.pdbx_description
1 polymer ?
#
loop_
_entity_poly.entity_id
_entity_poly.type
_entity_poly.pdbx_seq_one_letter_code
_entity_poly.pdbx_strand_id
1 'polypeptide(L)'
;MAVELLLSNPPPAHKYRYDVESFFYVYVCGAATYRADRDRKIILIEDWIHESLQTMGDKKAVFFGDAKQYTKVFEGAHADFKPAIGGFLFDMWLAFHGVCALTEEIEMMATPQATTGMPRYLTPEDVKMIADMRQAQNDQVTYEAVMKIMGEPELLLEASDSPSA
;
A
#
# COMPACT_ATOMS: atom_id res chain seq x y z
N MET A 1 -5.04 -0.51 -8.51
CA MET A 1 -3.82 0.25 -8.83
C MET A 1 -3.28 0.88 -7.56
N ALA A 2 -1.99 0.65 -7.34
CA ALA A 2 -1.17 1.19 -6.27
C ALA A 2 -0.94 2.70 -6.41
N VAL A 3 -0.72 3.40 -5.30
CA VAL A 3 -0.55 4.86 -5.27
C VAL A 3 0.64 5.32 -6.10
N GLU A 4 1.81 4.70 -5.96
CA GLU A 4 3.01 5.14 -6.71
C GLU A 4 2.87 4.99 -8.23
N LEU A 5 2.09 4.01 -8.70
CA LEU A 5 1.77 3.86 -10.13
C LEU A 5 0.82 4.95 -10.64
N LEU A 6 0.04 5.56 -9.76
CA LEU A 6 -0.93 6.60 -10.09
C LEU A 6 -0.32 8.01 -10.04
N LEU A 7 0.70 8.21 -9.19
CA LEU A 7 1.29 9.54 -8.93
C LEU A 7 2.60 9.80 -9.71
N SER A 8 3.25 8.76 -10.23
CA SER A 8 4.53 8.92 -10.94
C SER A 8 4.37 9.12 -12.44
N ASN A 9 5.16 10.02 -13.03
CA ASN A 9 5.27 10.20 -14.48
C ASN A 9 6.76 10.35 -14.92
N PRO A 10 7.33 9.41 -15.69
CA PRO A 10 6.69 8.18 -16.17
C PRO A 10 6.39 7.19 -15.03
N PRO A 11 5.46 6.23 -15.23
CA PRO A 11 5.21 5.18 -14.25
C PRO A 11 6.50 4.39 -13.93
N PRO A 12 6.75 4.04 -12.66
CA PRO A 12 7.95 3.31 -12.27
C PRO A 12 7.90 1.87 -12.79
N ALA A 13 9.06 1.20 -12.77
CA ALA A 13 9.12 -0.23 -13.01
C ALA A 13 8.20 -0.97 -12.02
N HIS A 14 7.46 -1.95 -12.54
CA HIS A 14 6.49 -2.71 -11.77
C HIS A 14 7.14 -3.51 -10.64
N LYS A 15 6.48 -3.62 -9.49
CA LYS A 15 6.96 -4.31 -8.29
C LYS A 15 5.84 -5.13 -7.67
N TYR A 16 6.21 -6.22 -6.99
CA TYR A 16 5.30 -7.09 -6.23
C TYR A 16 4.36 -6.29 -5.29
N ARG A 17 4.89 -5.31 -4.56
CA ARG A 17 4.10 -4.47 -3.64
C ARG A 17 2.92 -3.75 -4.32
N TYR A 18 3.00 -3.46 -5.61
CA TYR A 18 1.92 -2.78 -6.33
C TYR A 18 0.73 -3.70 -6.59
N ASP A 19 1.01 -4.98 -6.82
CA ASP A 19 -0.02 -6.00 -6.95
C ASP A 19 -0.69 -6.26 -5.60
N VAL A 20 0.10 -6.34 -4.53
CA VAL A 20 -0.41 -6.47 -3.16
C VAL A 20 -1.26 -5.27 -2.75
N GLU A 21 -0.82 -4.03 -3.03
CA GLU A 21 -1.61 -2.83 -2.71
C GLU A 21 -2.92 -2.82 -3.52
N SER A 22 -2.86 -3.23 -4.79
CA SER A 22 -4.05 -3.35 -5.63
C SER A 22 -5.03 -4.39 -5.10
N PHE A 23 -4.53 -5.54 -4.64
CA PHE A 23 -5.33 -6.58 -3.98
C PHE A 23 -5.94 -6.07 -2.67
N PHE A 24 -5.15 -5.36 -1.86
CA PHE A 24 -5.60 -4.73 -0.63
C PHE A 24 -6.81 -3.81 -0.87
N TYR A 25 -6.77 -2.93 -1.88
CA TYR A 25 -7.94 -2.10 -2.21
C TYR A 25 -9.19 -2.89 -2.59
N VAL A 26 -9.04 -4.00 -3.32
CA VAL A 26 -10.17 -4.87 -3.66
C VAL A 26 -10.77 -5.46 -2.38
N TYR A 27 -9.93 -5.91 -1.44
CA TYR A 27 -10.40 -6.42 -0.16
C TYR A 27 -11.09 -5.34 0.67
N VAL A 28 -10.50 -4.14 0.76
CA VAL A 28 -11.12 -3.01 1.46
C VAL A 28 -12.49 -2.68 0.86
N CYS A 29 -12.61 -2.60 -0.47
CA CYS A 29 -13.89 -2.40 -1.14
C CYS A 29 -14.90 -3.50 -0.77
N GLY A 30 -14.49 -4.76 -0.79
CA GLY A 30 -15.33 -5.88 -0.37
C GLY A 30 -15.80 -5.74 1.07
N ALA A 31 -14.87 -5.62 2.02
CA ALA A 31 -15.16 -5.58 3.44
C ALA A 31 -15.99 -4.34 3.85
N ALA A 32 -15.69 -3.17 3.28
CA ALA A 32 -16.40 -1.92 3.59
C ALA A 32 -17.84 -1.92 3.07
N THR A 33 -18.04 -2.46 1.86
CA THR A 33 -19.28 -2.26 1.12
C THR A 33 -20.17 -3.49 1.04
N TYR A 34 -19.71 -4.65 1.54
CA TYR A 34 -20.47 -5.88 1.46
C TYR A 34 -21.86 -5.74 2.11
N ARG A 35 -22.91 -6.12 1.38
CA ARG A 35 -24.31 -6.13 1.83
C ARG A 35 -24.97 -7.45 1.44
N ALA A 36 -25.18 -8.32 2.44
CA ALA A 36 -25.75 -9.66 2.25
C ALA A 36 -27.19 -9.65 1.72
N ASP A 37 -27.92 -8.55 1.90
CA ASP A 37 -29.34 -8.37 1.58
C ASP A 37 -29.61 -7.78 0.18
N ARG A 38 -28.57 -7.32 -0.53
CA ARG A 38 -28.72 -6.64 -1.84
C ARG A 38 -28.39 -7.56 -3.02
N ASP A 39 -28.92 -7.28 -4.21
CA ASP A 39 -28.55 -8.01 -5.43
C ASP A 39 -27.08 -7.77 -5.79
N ARG A 40 -26.63 -6.51 -5.71
CA ARG A 40 -25.21 -6.15 -5.75
C ARG A 40 -24.63 -6.25 -4.35
N LYS A 41 -23.91 -7.35 -4.09
CA LYS A 41 -23.32 -7.63 -2.78
C LYS A 41 -22.16 -6.70 -2.45
N ILE A 42 -21.40 -6.25 -3.44
CA ILE A 42 -20.25 -5.35 -3.28
C ILE A 42 -20.49 -4.15 -4.20
N ILE A 43 -20.26 -2.95 -3.69
CA ILE A 43 -20.23 -1.71 -4.48
C ILE A 43 -18.84 -1.10 -4.38
N LEU A 44 -18.47 -0.28 -5.35
CA LEU A 44 -17.16 0.34 -5.35
C LEU A 44 -17.19 1.63 -4.50
N ILE A 45 -16.07 1.93 -3.86
CA ILE A 45 -15.90 3.20 -3.14
C ILE A 45 -15.73 4.30 -4.20
N GLU A 46 -16.71 5.20 -4.30
CA GLU A 46 -16.76 6.22 -5.36
C GLU A 46 -15.54 7.13 -5.36
N ASP A 47 -15.03 7.51 -4.18
CA ASP A 47 -13.81 8.32 -4.04
C ASP A 47 -12.56 7.66 -4.65
N TRP A 48 -12.58 6.34 -4.87
CA TRP A 48 -11.47 5.58 -5.46
C TRP A 48 -11.67 5.27 -6.95
N ILE A 49 -12.74 5.78 -7.54
CA ILE A 49 -13.02 5.71 -8.97
C ILE A 49 -13.09 7.12 -9.51
N HIS A 50 -12.11 7.46 -10.33
CA HIS A 50 -12.03 8.78 -10.92
C HIS A 50 -11.39 8.68 -12.31
N GLU A 51 -11.79 9.57 -13.22
CA GLU A 51 -11.24 9.62 -14.58
C GLU A 51 -9.77 10.07 -14.58
N SER A 52 -9.41 10.97 -13.66
CA SER A 52 -8.03 11.36 -13.40
C SER A 52 -7.32 10.35 -12.49
N LEU A 53 -6.25 9.73 -13.01
CA LEU A 53 -5.36 8.84 -12.25
C LEU A 53 -4.70 9.57 -11.07
N GLN A 54 -4.32 10.83 -11.25
CA GLN A 54 -3.73 11.64 -10.19
C GLN A 54 -4.72 11.82 -9.03
N THR A 55 -5.95 12.23 -9.32
CA THR A 55 -6.99 12.39 -8.29
C THR A 55 -7.30 11.07 -7.58
N MET A 56 -7.32 9.96 -8.32
CA MET A 56 -7.47 8.63 -7.74
C MET A 56 -6.30 8.29 -6.81
N GLY A 57 -5.06 8.61 -7.21
CA GLY A 57 -3.86 8.44 -6.42
C GLY A 57 -3.90 9.27 -5.13
N ASP A 58 -4.27 10.54 -5.21
CA ASP A 58 -4.37 11.45 -4.06
C ASP A 58 -5.38 10.93 -3.03
N LYS A 59 -6.57 10.53 -3.48
CA LYS A 59 -7.62 9.98 -2.60
C LYS A 59 -7.19 8.72 -1.88
N LYS A 60 -6.42 7.88 -2.56
CA LYS A 60 -5.84 6.65 -2.00
C LYS A 60 -4.67 6.93 -1.05
N ALA A 61 -3.82 7.90 -1.36
CA ALA A 61 -2.76 8.33 -0.46
C ALA A 61 -3.35 8.89 0.85
N VAL A 62 -4.41 9.71 0.78
CA VAL A 62 -5.11 10.21 1.97
C VAL A 62 -5.66 9.08 2.85
N PHE A 63 -6.12 7.97 2.25
CA PHE A 63 -6.59 6.82 3.02
C PHE A 63 -5.50 6.21 3.90
N PHE A 64 -4.24 6.23 3.47
CA PHE A 64 -3.11 5.79 4.29
C PHE A 64 -2.63 6.85 5.29
N GLY A 65 -2.89 8.14 5.05
CA GLY A 65 -2.38 9.22 5.90
C GLY A 65 -3.07 9.38 7.26
N ASP A 66 -4.26 8.81 7.47
CA ASP A 66 -5.05 9.06 8.69
C ASP A 66 -5.89 7.84 9.12
N ALA A 67 -5.65 7.35 10.34
CA ALA A 67 -6.40 6.25 10.95
C ALA A 67 -7.92 6.53 11.09
N LYS A 68 -8.33 7.80 11.12
CA LYS A 68 -9.75 8.17 11.06
C LYS A 68 -10.37 7.86 9.69
N GLN A 69 -9.60 8.00 8.61
CA GLN A 69 -10.06 7.59 7.27
C GLN A 69 -10.24 6.08 7.20
N TYR A 70 -9.32 5.31 7.80
CA TYR A 70 -9.48 3.86 7.95
C TYR A 70 -10.80 3.52 8.63
N THR A 71 -11.03 4.08 9.82
CA THR A 71 -12.26 3.85 10.59
C THR A 71 -13.52 4.23 9.80
N LYS A 72 -13.48 5.40 9.14
CA LYS A 72 -14.59 5.93 8.35
C LYS A 72 -14.98 5.02 7.19
N VAL A 73 -14.00 4.46 6.47
CA VAL A 73 -14.26 3.54 5.36
C VAL A 73 -15.05 2.31 5.81
N PHE A 74 -14.86 1.86 7.06
CA PHE A 74 -15.50 0.65 7.59
C PHE A 74 -16.69 0.90 8.53
N GLU A 75 -17.15 2.15 8.70
CA GLU A 75 -18.22 2.51 9.66
C GLU A 75 -19.51 1.70 9.46
N GLY A 76 -19.82 1.33 8.22
CA GLY A 76 -20.97 0.50 7.84
C GLY A 76 -20.64 -0.93 7.44
N ALA A 77 -19.46 -1.46 7.78
CA ALA A 77 -19.04 -2.80 7.36
C ALA A 77 -19.90 -3.92 7.98
N HIS A 78 -20.11 -4.99 7.21
CA HIS A 78 -20.85 -6.16 7.70
C HIS A 78 -20.09 -6.84 8.84
N ALA A 79 -20.81 -7.42 9.80
CA ALA A 79 -20.24 -8.01 11.02
C ALA A 79 -19.17 -9.08 10.73
N ASP A 80 -19.39 -9.89 9.69
CA ASP A 80 -18.48 -10.96 9.28
C ASP A 80 -17.08 -10.48 8.89
N PHE A 81 -16.95 -9.20 8.48
CA PHE A 81 -15.64 -8.63 8.14
C PHE A 81 -14.95 -7.95 9.32
N LYS A 82 -15.61 -7.77 10.47
CA LYS A 82 -14.99 -7.13 11.65
C LYS A 82 -13.67 -7.79 12.08
N PRO A 83 -13.54 -9.14 12.11
CA PRO A 83 -12.26 -9.77 12.44
C PRO A 83 -11.15 -9.42 11.45
N ALA A 84 -11.45 -9.36 10.14
CA ALA A 84 -10.49 -8.97 9.12
C ALA A 84 -10.08 -7.49 9.24
N ILE A 85 -11.06 -6.61 9.44
CA ILE A 85 -10.88 -5.15 9.58
C ILE A 85 -10.05 -4.82 10.81
N GLY A 86 -10.29 -5.49 11.95
CA GLY A 86 -9.49 -5.29 13.17
C GLY A 86 -8.20 -6.10 13.22
N GLY A 87 -7.93 -6.94 12.23
CA GLY A 87 -6.79 -7.85 12.16
C GLY A 87 -5.93 -7.56 10.93
N PHE A 88 -5.78 -8.56 10.05
CA PHE A 88 -4.82 -8.50 8.96
C PHE A 88 -5.00 -7.31 8.00
N LEU A 89 -6.23 -6.80 7.81
CA LEU A 89 -6.42 -5.61 6.96
C LEU A 89 -5.87 -4.35 7.60
N PHE A 90 -5.92 -4.24 8.93
CA PHE A 90 -5.31 -3.13 9.65
C PHE A 90 -3.79 -3.25 9.60
N ASP A 91 -3.25 -4.45 9.76
CA ASP A 91 -1.82 -4.70 9.65
C ASP A 91 -1.28 -4.41 8.24
N MET A 92 -2.02 -4.81 7.19
CA MET A 92 -1.72 -4.41 5.81
C MET A 92 -1.78 -2.89 5.62
N TRP A 93 -2.79 -2.23 6.19
CA TRP A 93 -2.89 -0.77 6.13
C TRP A 93 -1.70 -0.08 6.80
N LEU A 94 -1.23 -0.59 7.94
CA LEU A 94 -0.02 -0.09 8.62
C LEU A 94 1.23 -0.28 7.75
N ALA A 95 1.38 -1.43 7.09
CA ALA A 95 2.50 -1.67 6.19
C ALA A 95 2.50 -0.68 5.02
N PHE A 96 1.35 -0.47 4.36
CA PHE A 96 1.26 0.51 3.27
C PHE A 96 1.34 1.97 3.73
N HIS A 97 0.89 2.28 4.95
CA HIS A 97 1.14 3.58 5.58
C HIS A 97 2.65 3.84 5.71
N GLY A 98 3.42 2.85 6.17
CA GLY A 98 4.88 2.94 6.24
C GLY A 98 5.53 3.14 4.87
N VAL A 99 5.02 2.46 3.84
CA VAL A 99 5.48 2.65 2.45
C VAL A 99 5.23 4.08 1.96
N CYS A 100 4.02 4.61 2.19
CA CYS A 100 3.66 5.98 1.81
C CYS A 100 4.51 7.02 2.55
N ALA A 101 4.72 6.86 3.85
CA ALA A 101 5.57 7.77 4.64
C ALA A 101 7.01 7.80 4.11
N LEU A 102 7.58 6.64 3.76
CA LEU A 102 8.89 6.58 3.13
C LEU A 102 8.90 7.20 1.72
N THR A 103 7.84 7.04 0.92
CA THR A 103 7.71 7.71 -0.38
C THR A 103 7.82 9.23 -0.21
N GLU A 104 7.02 9.80 0.69
CA GLU A 104 7.00 11.24 0.96
C GLU A 104 8.37 11.75 1.42
N GLU A 105 9.04 11.00 2.32
CA GLU A 105 10.37 11.36 2.80
C GLU A 105 11.44 11.29 1.71
N ILE A 106 11.41 10.24 0.88
CA ILE A 106 12.28 10.10 -0.31
C ILE A 106 12.05 11.26 -1.27
N GLU A 107 10.81 11.62 -1.55
CA GLU A 107 10.47 12.72 -2.44
C GLU A 107 10.94 14.07 -1.89
N MET A 108 10.77 14.32 -0.59
CA MET A 108 11.28 15.53 0.06
C MET A 108 12.80 15.66 -0.03
N MET A 109 13.54 14.56 0.10
CA MET A 109 15.01 14.57 -0.04
C MET A 109 15.45 14.66 -1.50
N ALA A 110 14.79 13.93 -2.40
CA ALA A 110 15.13 13.86 -3.81
C ALA A 110 14.75 15.13 -4.57
N THR A 111 13.79 15.89 -4.06
CA THR A 111 13.40 17.18 -4.63
C THR A 111 14.36 18.26 -4.13
N PRO A 112 15.13 18.92 -5.02
CA PRO A 112 15.94 20.07 -4.65
C PRO A 112 15.04 21.29 -4.44
N GLN A 113 14.18 21.27 -3.43
CA GLN A 113 13.43 22.44 -2.99
C GLN A 113 14.16 23.14 -1.86
N ALA A 114 14.63 24.33 -2.18
CA ALA A 114 15.17 25.26 -1.24
C ALA A 114 14.04 25.93 -0.48
N THR A 115 13.92 25.68 0.83
CA THR A 115 13.26 26.64 1.72
C THR A 115 13.94 28.01 1.68
N THR A 116 15.12 28.13 1.07
CA THR A 116 15.99 29.32 1.01
C THR A 116 16.28 29.87 -0.39
N GLY A 117 15.65 29.35 -1.45
CA GLY A 117 15.82 29.83 -2.84
C GLY A 117 17.13 29.46 -3.56
N MET A 118 17.98 28.60 -2.99
CA MET A 118 19.23 28.12 -3.61
C MET A 118 19.15 26.65 -4.04
N PRO A 119 19.55 26.27 -5.27
CA PRO A 119 19.56 24.87 -5.69
C PRO A 119 20.35 23.98 -4.73
N ARG A 120 19.69 23.02 -4.07
CA ARG A 120 20.37 21.99 -3.29
C ARG A 120 20.85 20.91 -4.24
N TYR A 121 22.16 20.67 -4.30
CA TYR A 121 22.72 19.51 -4.98
C TYR A 121 22.69 18.32 -4.03
N LEU A 122 22.26 17.15 -4.51
CA LEU A 122 22.33 15.91 -3.75
C LEU A 122 23.79 15.53 -3.55
N THR A 123 24.22 15.37 -2.30
CA THR A 123 25.55 14.81 -2.01
C THR A 123 25.56 13.29 -2.28
N PRO A 124 26.74 12.66 -2.42
CA PRO A 124 26.83 11.20 -2.47
C PRO A 124 26.16 10.52 -1.26
N GLU A 125 26.22 11.14 -0.09
CA GLU A 125 25.55 10.67 1.12
C GLU A 125 24.02 10.77 1.00
N ASP A 126 23.47 11.88 0.47
CA ASP A 126 22.03 12.03 0.20
C ASP A 126 21.55 10.94 -0.77
N VAL A 127 22.32 10.67 -1.84
CA VAL A 127 22.00 9.63 -2.82
C VAL A 127 21.99 8.25 -2.17
N LYS A 128 22.98 7.96 -1.32
CA LYS A 128 23.03 6.69 -0.58
C LYS A 128 21.84 6.55 0.36
N MET A 129 21.51 7.60 1.12
CA MET A 129 20.37 7.59 2.05
C MET A 129 19.05 7.35 1.32
N ILE A 130 18.82 8.01 0.18
CA ILE A 130 17.65 7.78 -0.67
C ILE A 130 17.60 6.31 -1.15
N ALA A 131 18.73 5.73 -1.56
CA ALA A 131 18.80 4.34 -1.98
C ALA A 131 18.47 3.37 -0.84
N ASP A 132 19.05 3.59 0.34
CA ASP A 132 18.81 2.78 1.55
C ASP A 132 17.32 2.84 1.95
N MET A 133 16.69 4.01 1.86
CA MET A 133 15.26 4.17 2.14
C MET A 133 14.36 3.51 1.08
N ARG A 134 14.72 3.61 -0.21
CA ARG A 134 14.00 2.88 -1.26
C ARG A 134 14.07 1.38 -1.06
N GLN A 135 15.19 0.87 -0.55
CA GLN A 135 15.33 -0.53 -0.19
C GLN A 135 14.44 -0.88 1.00
N ALA A 136 14.50 -0.12 2.10
CA ALA A 136 13.63 -0.31 3.27
C ALA A 136 12.14 -0.28 2.90
N GLN A 137 11.75 0.60 1.97
CA GLN A 137 10.39 0.69 1.44
C GLN A 137 9.97 -0.56 0.64
N ASN A 138 10.88 -1.22 -0.07
CA ASN A 138 10.58 -2.48 -0.75
C ASN A 138 10.44 -3.63 0.26
N ASP A 139 11.27 -3.61 1.31
CA ASP A 139 11.33 -4.67 2.32
C ASP A 139 10.12 -4.66 3.28
N GLN A 140 9.31 -3.60 3.30
CA GLN A 140 8.06 -3.56 4.07
C GLN A 140 6.96 -4.46 3.50
N VAL A 141 6.98 -4.76 2.20
CA VAL A 141 5.92 -5.53 1.52
C VAL A 141 6.56 -6.62 0.66
N THR A 142 7.18 -7.59 1.34
CA THR A 142 7.63 -8.84 0.73
C THR A 142 6.53 -9.90 0.77
N TYR A 143 6.71 -10.99 0.02
CA TYR A 143 5.80 -12.12 0.06
C TYR A 143 5.70 -12.69 1.48
N GLU A 144 6.84 -12.92 2.13
CA GLU A 144 6.93 -13.49 3.48
C GLU A 144 6.24 -12.59 4.51
N ALA A 145 6.45 -11.27 4.41
CA ALA A 145 5.79 -10.30 5.27
C ALA A 145 4.26 -10.34 5.11
N VAL A 146 3.78 -10.42 3.87
CA VAL A 146 2.34 -10.51 3.56
C VAL A 146 1.74 -11.81 4.08
N MET A 147 2.40 -12.96 3.84
CA MET A 147 1.91 -14.26 4.32
C MET A 147 1.83 -14.30 5.85
N LYS A 148 2.83 -13.72 6.53
CA LYS A 148 2.83 -13.58 7.98
C LYS A 148 1.67 -12.71 8.48
N ILE A 149 1.39 -11.58 7.82
CA ILE A 149 0.23 -10.72 8.14
C ILE A 149 -1.09 -11.49 7.96
N MET A 150 -1.18 -12.32 6.93
CA MET A 150 -2.37 -13.15 6.68
C MET A 150 -2.52 -14.33 7.66
N GLY A 151 -1.55 -14.57 8.54
CA GLY A 151 -1.57 -15.67 9.50
C GLY A 151 -1.27 -17.03 8.89
N GLU A 152 -0.71 -17.06 7.69
CA GLU A 152 -0.31 -18.29 7.02
C GLU A 152 1.05 -18.77 7.58
N PRO A 153 1.24 -20.09 7.78
CA PRO A 153 2.52 -20.62 8.22
C PRO A 153 3.60 -20.29 7.18
N GLU A 154 4.82 -19.96 7.65
CA GLU A 154 5.98 -19.85 6.77
C GLU A 154 6.06 -21.14 5.95
N LEU A 155 6.09 -21.01 4.61
CA LEU A 155 6.34 -22.13 3.72
C LEU A 155 7.76 -22.62 4.04
N LEU A 156 7.85 -23.58 4.96
CA LEU A 156 9.10 -24.25 5.26
C LEU A 156 9.68 -24.78 3.95
N LEU A 157 10.97 -24.56 3.76
CA LEU A 157 11.84 -25.00 2.65
C LEU A 157 11.81 -26.51 2.35
N GLU A 158 10.80 -27.26 2.80
CA GLU A 158 10.69 -28.71 2.60
C GLU A 158 10.25 -29.09 1.18
N ALA A 159 9.89 -28.14 0.32
CA ALA A 159 9.60 -28.42 -1.09
C ALA A 159 10.86 -28.67 -1.96
N SER A 160 12.08 -28.53 -1.40
CA SER A 160 13.34 -28.74 -2.14
C SER A 160 13.83 -30.20 -2.13
N ASP A 161 13.34 -31.06 -1.24
CA ASP A 161 13.82 -32.45 -1.14
C ASP A 161 12.83 -33.42 -1.77
N SER A 162 12.63 -33.29 -3.09
CA SER A 162 12.15 -34.43 -3.88
C SER A 162 13.35 -35.30 -4.27
N PRO A 163 13.43 -36.57 -3.83
CA PRO A 163 14.49 -37.46 -4.28
C PRO A 163 14.29 -37.72 -5.77
N SER A 164 15.35 -37.50 -6.55
CA SER A 164 15.38 -37.88 -7.97
C SER A 164 15.05 -39.37 -8.09
N ALA A 165 13.96 -39.68 -8.80
CA ALA A 165 13.62 -41.03 -9.24
C ALA A 165 14.36 -41.36 -10.54
#